data_AF-F4RQJ0-F1
#
_entry.id   AF-F4RQJ0-F1
#
_cell.length_a   1.000
_cell.length_b   1.000
_cell.length_c   1.000
_cell.angle_alpha   90.00
_cell.angle_beta   90.00
_cell.angle_gamma   90.00
#
_symmetry.space_group_name_H-M   'P 1'
#
loop_
_entity.id
_entity.type
_entity.pdbx_description
1 polymer ?
#
loop_
_entity_poly.entity_id
_entity_poly.type
_entity_poly.pdbx_seq_one_letter_code
_entity_poly.pdbx_strand_id
1 'polypeptide(L)'
;MADGNAQQELEDRLVELLDLEAEVKDAHDELRRLRRKRRRNWTDDEVESSLTLPASIVELEKSIADVTEELGSPEFRRLRASTGKKAEALIRVRLAKMKLYEAKVGIVEAQKKWDN
;
A
#
# COMPACT_ATOMS: atom_id res chain seq x y z
N MET A 1 -6.87 -26.79 -17.15
CA MET A 1 -5.63 -26.22 -16.59
C MET A 1 -5.59 -24.68 -16.69
N ALA A 2 -6.73 -23.99 -16.87
CA ALA A 2 -6.76 -22.53 -17.03
C ALA A 2 -6.94 -21.75 -15.71
N ASP A 3 -7.64 -22.33 -14.72
CA ASP A 3 -8.02 -21.63 -13.48
C ASP A 3 -6.82 -21.29 -12.56
N GLY A 4 -5.72 -22.03 -12.67
CA GLY A 4 -4.53 -21.78 -11.84
C GLY A 4 -3.79 -20.49 -12.20
N ASN A 5 -3.79 -20.10 -13.47
CA ASN A 5 -3.09 -18.89 -13.93
C ASN A 5 -3.84 -17.63 -13.51
N ALA A 6 -5.16 -17.62 -13.68
CA ALA A 6 -5.97 -16.47 -13.35
C ALA A 6 -6.07 -16.25 -11.82
N GLN A 7 -6.06 -17.32 -11.01
CA GLN A 7 -6.01 -17.17 -9.54
C GLN A 7 -4.69 -16.53 -9.12
N GLN A 8 -3.57 -16.93 -9.72
CA GLN A 8 -2.28 -16.32 -9.46
C GLN A 8 -2.29 -14.83 -9.84
N GLU A 9 -2.89 -14.48 -10.98
CA GLU A 9 -3.04 -13.10 -11.43
C GLU A 9 -3.86 -12.24 -10.44
N LEU A 10 -4.95 -12.78 -9.89
CA LEU A 10 -5.71 -12.11 -8.82
C LEU A 10 -4.88 -11.93 -7.54
N GLU A 11 -4.11 -12.95 -7.16
CA GLU A 11 -3.21 -12.88 -5.99
C GLU A 11 -2.12 -11.83 -6.21
N ASP A 12 -1.53 -11.75 -7.40
CA ASP A 12 -0.46 -10.82 -7.74
C ASP A 12 -0.98 -9.36 -7.75
N ARG A 13 -2.16 -9.10 -8.32
CA ARG A 13 -2.78 -7.76 -8.28
C ARG A 13 -3.18 -7.31 -6.88
N LEU A 14 -3.62 -8.24 -6.04
CA LEU A 14 -3.85 -7.93 -4.63
C LEU A 14 -2.55 -7.61 -3.90
N VAL A 15 -1.42 -8.24 -4.25
CA VAL A 15 -0.12 -7.92 -3.65
C VAL A 15 0.35 -6.53 -4.08
N GLU A 16 0.26 -6.24 -5.38
CA GLU A 16 0.63 -4.94 -5.93
C GLU A 16 -0.14 -3.78 -5.30
N LEU A 17 -1.46 -3.93 -5.12
CA LEU A 17 -2.28 -2.92 -4.46
C LEU A 17 -1.79 -2.61 -3.04
N LEU A 18 -1.41 -3.64 -2.28
CA LEU A 18 -0.91 -3.49 -0.91
C LEU A 18 0.45 -2.81 -0.85
N ASP A 19 1.34 -3.16 -1.78
CA ASP A 19 2.67 -2.57 -1.84
C ASP A 19 2.57 -1.08 -2.21
N LEU A 20 1.71 -0.73 -3.17
CA LEU A 20 1.41 0.67 -3.52
C LEU A 20 0.82 1.45 -2.34
N GLU A 21 -0.14 0.88 -1.60
CA GLU A 21 -0.70 1.53 -0.41
C GLU A 21 0.34 1.76 0.70
N ALA A 22 1.28 0.81 0.87
CA ALA A 22 2.39 0.97 1.81
C ALA A 22 3.34 2.09 1.36
N GLU A 23 3.66 2.16 0.07
CA GLU A 23 4.52 3.21 -0.51
C GLU A 23 3.90 4.61 -0.38
N VAL A 24 2.60 4.77 -0.64
CA VAL A 24 1.89 6.04 -0.43
C VAL A 24 1.98 6.48 1.03
N LYS A 25 1.78 5.54 1.95
CA LYS A 25 1.85 5.82 3.39
C LYS A 25 3.24 6.28 3.81
N ASP A 26 4.27 5.56 3.39
CA ASP A 26 5.66 5.89 3.72
C ASP A 26 6.07 7.24 3.12
N ALA A 27 5.69 7.51 1.86
CA ALA A 27 5.93 8.79 1.20
C ALA A 27 5.21 9.96 1.92
N HIS A 28 3.98 9.75 2.39
CA HIS A 28 3.26 10.74 3.20
C HIS A 28 3.90 10.99 4.56
N ASP A 29 4.37 9.94 5.25
CA ASP A 29 5.05 10.06 6.53
C ASP A 29 6.40 10.77 6.39
N GLU A 30 7.14 10.52 5.31
CA GLU A 30 8.37 11.22 5.01
C GLU A 30 8.11 12.71 4.69
N LEU A 31 7.12 13.01 3.85
CA LEU A 31 6.72 14.40 3.60
C LEU A 31 6.30 15.11 4.88
N ARG A 32 5.61 14.42 5.79
CA ARG A 32 5.22 14.94 7.11
C ARG A 32 6.43 15.15 8.02
N ARG A 33 7.44 14.26 7.99
CA ARG A 33 8.71 14.41 8.71
C ARG A 33 9.46 15.65 8.23
N LEU A 34 9.61 15.81 6.92
CA LEU A 34 10.27 16.97 6.30
C LEU A 34 9.58 18.28 6.68
N ARG A 35 8.24 18.33 6.58
CA ARG A 35 7.45 19.51 6.96
C ARG A 35 7.60 19.91 8.43
N ARG A 36 7.83 18.94 9.34
CA ARG A 36 8.04 19.21 10.77
C ARG A 36 9.47 19.67 11.08
N LYS A 37 10.45 19.30 10.24
CA LYS A 37 11.86 19.68 10.42
C LYS A 37 12.05 21.17 10.09
N ARG A 38 12.77 21.91 10.94
CA ARG A 38 13.15 23.31 10.64
C ARG A 38 14.00 23.34 9.37
N ARG A 39 13.57 24.14 8.38
CA ARG A 39 14.24 24.30 7.07
C ARG A 39 15.74 24.61 7.14
N ARG A 40 16.20 25.28 8.20
CA ARG A 40 17.62 25.61 8.41
C ARG A 40 18.51 24.37 8.62
N ASN A 41 17.92 23.21 8.93
CA ASN A 41 18.63 21.96 9.18
C ASN A 41 18.42 20.94 8.05
N TRP A 42 17.94 21.37 6.88
CA TRP A 42 17.70 20.47 5.77
C TRP A 42 19.00 20.15 5.03
N THR A 43 19.16 18.91 4.59
CA THR A 43 20.19 18.52 3.63
C THR A 43 19.70 18.74 2.20
N ASP A 44 20.61 18.73 1.23
CA ASP A 44 20.25 18.88 -0.19
C ASP A 44 19.26 17.79 -0.64
N ASP A 45 19.47 16.53 -0.22
CA ASP A 45 18.55 15.41 -0.48
C ASP A 45 17.14 15.63 0.13
N GLU A 46 17.04 16.27 1.29
CA GLU A 46 15.76 16.58 1.93
C GLU A 46 15.02 17.72 1.22
N VAL A 47 15.76 18.68 0.65
CA VAL A 47 15.20 19.73 -0.21
C VAL A 47 14.63 19.11 -1.49
N GLU A 48 15.39 18.24 -2.15
CA GLU A 48 14.96 17.54 -3.36
C GLU A 48 13.73 16.66 -3.07
N SER A 49 13.78 15.86 -2.00
CA SER A 49 12.65 15.00 -1.57
C SER A 49 11.39 15.83 -1.30
N SER A 50 11.50 17.01 -0.69
CA SER A 50 10.35 17.88 -0.46
C SER A 50 9.70 18.40 -1.75
N LEU A 51 10.43 18.43 -2.87
CA LEU A 51 9.92 18.87 -4.17
C LEU A 51 9.36 17.69 -4.98
N THR A 52 9.97 16.51 -4.90
CA THR A 52 9.63 15.35 -5.71
C THR A 52 8.54 14.45 -5.08
N LEU A 53 8.55 14.29 -3.75
CA LEU A 53 7.59 13.42 -3.03
C LEU A 53 6.11 13.76 -3.32
N PRO A 54 5.68 15.04 -3.37
CA PRO A 54 4.28 15.34 -3.67
C PRO A 54 3.81 14.81 -5.03
N ALA A 55 4.66 14.91 -6.06
CA ALA A 55 4.34 14.37 -7.38
C ALA A 55 4.35 12.84 -7.38
N SER A 56 5.33 12.23 -6.70
CA SER A 56 5.40 10.77 -6.54
C SER A 56 4.15 10.20 -5.85
N ILE A 57 3.63 10.87 -4.82
CA ILE A 57 2.40 10.46 -4.12
C ILE A 57 1.21 10.45 -5.08
N VAL A 58 1.06 11.50 -5.89
CA VAL A 58 -0.04 11.58 -6.88
C VAL A 58 0.04 10.43 -7.89
N GLU A 59 1.23 10.07 -8.35
CA GLU A 59 1.39 8.94 -9.28
C GLU A 59 1.08 7.60 -8.60
N LEU A 60 1.52 7.39 -7.35
CA LEU A 60 1.19 6.19 -6.58
C LEU A 60 -0.33 6.08 -6.33
N GLU A 61 -1.00 7.18 -5.99
CA GLU A 61 -2.47 7.22 -5.82
C GLU A 61 -3.22 6.87 -7.12
N LYS A 62 -2.70 7.27 -8.29
CA LYS A 62 -3.27 6.86 -9.58
C LYS A 62 -3.10 5.37 -9.82
N SER A 63 -1.91 4.82 -9.57
CA SER A 63 -1.67 3.37 -9.71
C SER A 63 -2.58 2.54 -8.80
N ILE A 64 -2.86 3.00 -7.58
CA ILE A 64 -3.86 2.38 -6.69
C ILE A 64 -5.24 2.39 -7.32
N ALA A 65 -5.67 3.52 -7.91
CA ALA A 65 -6.97 3.63 -8.56
C ALA A 65 -7.10 2.65 -9.74
N ASP A 66 -6.07 2.55 -10.57
CA ASP A 66 -6.04 1.65 -11.73
C ASP A 66 -6.13 0.18 -11.30
N VAL A 67 -5.32 -0.26 -10.32
CA VAL A 67 -5.34 -1.65 -9.82
C VAL A 67 -6.67 -1.96 -9.13
N THR A 68 -7.27 -0.99 -8.43
CA THR A 68 -8.59 -1.16 -7.81
C THR A 68 -9.71 -1.32 -8.84
N GLU A 69 -9.64 -0.57 -9.94
CA GLU A 69 -10.58 -0.71 -11.06
C GLU A 69 -10.45 -2.09 -11.72
N GLU A 70 -9.22 -2.56 -11.94
CA GLU A 70 -8.92 -3.89 -12.48
C GLU A 70 -9.50 -4.99 -11.59
N LEU A 71 -9.23 -4.97 -10.28
CA LEU A 71 -9.78 -5.91 -9.30
C LEU A 71 -11.31 -5.85 -9.19
N GLY A 72 -11.90 -4.70 -9.51
CA GLY A 72 -13.35 -4.47 -9.56
C GLY A 72 -14.01 -4.98 -10.85
N SER A 73 -13.24 -5.39 -11.86
CA SER A 73 -13.78 -5.80 -13.15
C SER A 73 -14.65 -7.07 -13.06
N PRO A 74 -15.58 -7.27 -14.02
CA PRO A 74 -16.42 -8.47 -14.06
C PRO A 74 -15.63 -9.78 -14.19
N GLU A 75 -14.42 -9.75 -14.74
CA GLU A 75 -13.55 -10.91 -14.91
C GLU A 75 -12.99 -11.39 -13.58
N PHE A 76 -12.35 -10.51 -12.79
CA PHE A 76 -11.86 -10.86 -11.45
C PHE A 76 -12.98 -11.20 -10.47
N ARG A 77 -14.15 -10.57 -10.59
CA ARG A 77 -15.34 -10.94 -9.79
C ARG A 77 -15.81 -12.36 -10.07
N ARG A 78 -15.87 -12.77 -11.33
CA ARG A 78 -16.24 -14.14 -11.72
C ARG A 78 -15.19 -15.15 -11.28
N LEU A 79 -13.92 -14.78 -11.33
CA LEU A 79 -12.82 -15.60 -10.90
C LEU A 79 -12.78 -15.84 -9.37
N ARG A 80 -13.05 -14.80 -8.58
CA ARG A 80 -13.18 -14.94 -7.12
C ARG A 80 -14.32 -15.88 -6.74
N ALA A 81 -15.38 -15.91 -7.54
CA ALA A 81 -16.52 -16.81 -7.33
C ALA A 81 -16.21 -18.27 -7.72
N SER A 82 -15.24 -18.52 -8.60
CA SER A 82 -14.87 -19.85 -9.07
C SER A 82 -13.68 -20.48 -8.32
N THR A 83 -12.93 -19.71 -7.53
CA THR A 83 -11.71 -20.16 -6.86
C THR A 83 -11.97 -20.87 -5.53
N GLY A 84 -11.27 -21.99 -5.30
CA GLY A 84 -11.51 -22.88 -4.17
C GLY A 84 -10.96 -22.39 -2.82
N LYS A 85 -11.25 -23.14 -1.74
CA LYS A 85 -10.95 -22.79 -0.32
C LYS A 85 -9.52 -22.33 -0.03
N LYS A 86 -8.54 -22.72 -0.84
CA LYS A 86 -7.12 -22.32 -0.70
C LYS A 86 -6.88 -20.86 -1.12
N ALA A 87 -7.51 -20.41 -2.20
CA ALA A 87 -7.47 -19.01 -2.66
C ALA A 87 -8.07 -18.09 -1.60
N GLU A 88 -9.24 -18.50 -1.09
CA GLU A 88 -9.94 -17.78 -0.03
C GLU A 88 -9.09 -17.70 1.25
N ALA A 89 -8.38 -18.77 1.62
CA ALA A 89 -7.47 -18.77 2.76
C ALA A 89 -6.25 -17.85 2.54
N LEU A 90 -5.67 -17.82 1.33
CA LEU A 90 -4.57 -16.94 0.98
C LEU A 90 -4.98 -15.46 1.05
N ILE A 91 -6.13 -15.11 0.47
CA ILE A 91 -6.72 -13.77 0.57
C ILE A 91 -6.91 -13.37 2.04
N ARG A 92 -7.45 -14.26 2.87
CA ARG A 92 -7.66 -14.02 4.31
C ARG A 92 -6.34 -13.86 5.08
N VAL A 93 -5.31 -14.67 4.78
CA VAL A 93 -3.98 -14.56 5.40
C VAL A 93 -3.28 -13.26 4.99
N ARG A 94 -3.44 -12.83 3.74
CA ARG A 94 -2.92 -11.54 3.25
C ARG A 94 -3.62 -10.36 3.93
N LEU A 95 -4.96 -10.40 4.05
CA LEU A 95 -5.74 -9.45 4.86
C LEU A 95 -5.29 -9.42 6.32
N ALA A 96 -4.96 -10.57 6.90
CA ALA A 96 -4.45 -10.64 8.28
C ALA A 96 -3.06 -10.00 8.43
N LYS A 97 -2.14 -10.20 7.46
CA LYS A 97 -0.84 -9.51 7.41
C LYS A 97 -1.02 -8.00 7.32
N MET A 98 -2.00 -7.56 6.54
CA MET A 98 -2.37 -6.16 6.38
C MET A 98 -2.86 -5.52 7.69
N LYS A 99 -3.79 -6.17 8.38
CA LYS A 99 -4.25 -5.76 9.73
C LYS A 99 -3.11 -5.73 10.75
N LEU A 100 -2.15 -6.65 10.64
CA LEU A 100 -0.97 -6.66 11.50
C LEU A 100 -0.08 -5.43 11.25
N TYR A 101 0.05 -5.00 10.00
CA TYR A 101 0.77 -3.78 9.64
C TYR A 101 0.07 -2.53 10.21
N GLU A 102 -1.25 -2.44 10.09
CA GLU A 102 -2.04 -1.35 10.71
C GLU A 102 -1.82 -1.30 12.23
N ALA A 103 -1.88 -2.46 12.89
CA ALA A 103 -1.62 -2.55 14.33
C ALA A 103 -0.19 -2.11 14.68
N LYS A 104 0.81 -2.50 13.88
CA LYS A 104 2.20 -2.08 14.06
C LYS A 104 2.34 -0.56 13.97
N VAL A 105 1.73 0.07 12.96
CA VAL A 105 1.78 1.54 12.84
C VAL A 105 1.05 2.20 14.00
N GLY A 106 -0.09 1.69 14.42
CA GLY A 106 -0.79 2.19 15.60
C GLY A 106 0.07 2.16 16.87
N ILE A 107 0.88 1.12 17.05
CA ILE A 107 1.85 1.04 18.16
C ILE A 107 2.95 2.09 18.01
N VAL A 108 3.54 2.24 16.82
CA VAL A 108 4.60 3.24 16.56
C VAL A 108 4.09 4.67 16.80
N GLU A 109 2.87 4.98 16.39
CA GLU A 109 2.23 6.27 16.64
C GLU A 109 1.93 6.50 18.12
N ALA A 110 1.48 5.47 18.83
CA ALA A 110 1.28 5.53 20.28
C ALA A 110 2.61 5.79 20.99
N GLN A 111 3.69 5.15 20.56
CA GLN A 111 5.02 5.30 21.16
C GLN A 111 5.60 6.70 20.93
N LYS A 112 5.48 7.23 19.70
CA LYS A 112 5.80 8.63 19.38
C LYS A 112 5.01 9.66 20.20
N LYS A 113 3.81 9.32 20.67
CA LYS A 113 3.01 10.17 21.56
C LYS A 113 3.49 10.17 23.01
N TRP A 114 4.14 9.09 23.44
CA TRP A 114 4.65 8.94 24.81
C TRP A 114 6.08 9.48 24.96
N ASP A 115 6.87 9.43 23.89
CA ASP A 115 8.25 9.92 23.86
C ASP A 115 8.36 11.46 23.66
N ASN A 116 7.24 12.19 23.70
CA ASN A 116 7.12 13.62 23.38
C ASN A 116 6.55 14.43 24.55
#